data_AF-A0A2H6N1D4-F1
#
_entry.id   AF-A0A2H6N1D4-F1
#
_cell.length_a   1.000
_cell.length_b   1.000
_cell.length_c   1.000
_cell.angle_alpha   90.00
_cell.angle_beta   90.00
_cell.angle_gamma   90.00
#
_symmetry.space_group_name_H-M   'P 1'
#
loop_
_entity.id
_entity.type
_entity.pdbx_description
1 polymer ?
#
loop_
_entity_poly.entity_id
_entity_poly.type
_entity_poly.pdbx_seq_one_letter_code
_entity_poly.pdbx_strand_id
1 'polypeptide(L)'
;ASHLGKKKYHISALYVVDLKTFRKIAAGDRLRGQYQALSQDPNSLSNLDQDLPNNMIHQVPIKSLPQEWLWCETWCSNESKAKAKTIDLCNNPKTKEPKLEAAIRIVPEWTDYDTEIQKLINHIRKEKTDRNPSHPKDSKHDEL
;
A
#
# COMPACT_ATOMS: atom_id res chain seq x y z
N ALA A 1 7.91 25.32 7.37
CA ALA A 1 8.67 24.67 8.47
C ALA A 1 7.98 24.74 9.85
N SER A 2 7.12 25.73 10.16
CA SER A 2 6.49 25.85 11.50
C SER A 2 5.23 25.01 11.73
N HIS A 3 4.58 24.52 10.67
CA HIS A 3 3.23 23.92 10.75
C HIS A 3 3.15 22.71 11.71
N LEU A 4 4.14 21.81 11.69
CA LEU A 4 4.14 20.61 12.55
C LEU A 4 4.49 20.91 14.01
N GLY A 5 5.12 22.05 14.30
CA GLY A 5 5.65 22.36 15.64
C GLY A 5 6.56 21.24 16.14
N LYS A 6 6.19 20.60 17.26
CA LYS A 6 6.91 19.45 17.85
C LYS A 6 6.35 18.08 17.44
N LYS A 7 5.36 18.04 16.54
CA LYS A 7 4.75 16.79 16.09
C LYS A 7 5.57 16.15 14.98
N LYS A 8 5.57 14.81 14.96
CA LYS A 8 6.24 14.03 13.91
C LYS A 8 5.43 14.12 12.61
N TYR A 9 6.13 13.98 11.49
CA TYR A 9 5.50 13.72 10.19
C TYR A 9 5.22 12.21 10.09
N HIS A 10 3.96 11.84 9.84
CA HIS A 10 3.50 10.45 9.80
C HIS A 10 3.41 9.92 8.37
N ILE A 11 3.66 8.62 8.19
CA ILE A 11 3.63 7.93 6.89
C ILE A 11 2.28 7.24 6.70
N SER A 12 1.68 7.35 5.51
CA SER A 12 0.35 6.80 5.20
C SER A 12 0.32 5.30 4.86
N ALA A 13 1.48 4.65 4.71
CA ALA A 13 1.60 3.24 4.34
C ALA A 13 0.99 2.27 5.37
N LEU A 14 1.00 2.63 6.66
CA LEU A 14 0.42 1.83 7.74
C LEU A 14 -0.18 2.74 8.81
N TYR A 15 -1.46 2.52 9.13
CA TYR A 15 -2.15 3.24 10.22
C TYR A 15 -3.32 2.43 10.78
N VAL A 16 -3.79 2.83 11.96
CA VAL A 16 -4.97 2.26 12.62
C VAL A 16 -6.01 3.34 12.81
N VAL A 17 -7.27 3.02 12.51
CA VAL A 17 -8.41 3.92 12.75
C VAL A 17 -9.31 3.31 13.81
N ASP A 18 -9.42 3.98 14.97
CA ASP A 18 -10.52 3.71 15.89
C ASP A 18 -11.80 4.31 15.31
N LEU A 19 -12.58 3.48 14.61
CA LEU A 19 -13.79 3.91 13.93
C LEU A 19 -14.86 4.48 14.88
N LYS A 20 -14.93 4.02 16.14
CA LYS A 20 -15.91 4.54 17.11
C LYS A 20 -15.53 5.97 17.49
N THR A 21 -14.27 6.18 17.84
CA THR A 21 -13.75 7.53 18.17
C THR A 21 -13.79 8.44 16.95
N PHE A 22 -13.37 7.96 15.78
CA PHE A 22 -13.34 8.71 14.53
C PHE A 22 -14.70 9.30 14.16
N ARG A 23 -15.77 8.49 14.30
CA ARG A 23 -17.16 8.94 14.13
C ARG A 23 -17.58 9.91 15.24
N LYS A 24 -17.29 9.59 16.50
CA LYS A 24 -17.66 10.42 17.66
C LYS A 24 -17.14 11.87 17.56
N ILE A 25 -15.95 12.06 17.00
CA ILE A 25 -15.34 13.39 16.85
C ILE A 25 -15.59 14.04 15.48
N ALA A 26 -16.39 13.41 14.61
CA ALA A 26 -16.64 13.83 13.24
C ALA A 26 -15.35 14.10 12.43
N ALA A 27 -14.31 13.27 12.63
CA ALA A 27 -13.01 13.48 11.98
C ALA A 27 -13.11 13.43 10.44
N GLY A 28 -13.96 12.55 9.91
CA GLY A 28 -14.19 12.43 8.47
C GLY A 28 -14.76 13.71 7.84
N ASP A 29 -15.71 14.38 8.50
CA ASP A 29 -16.27 15.64 8.00
C ASP A 29 -15.22 16.76 8.02
N ARG A 30 -14.40 16.83 9.08
CA ARG A 30 -13.30 17.80 9.16
C ARG A 30 -12.26 17.59 8.07
N LEU A 31 -11.85 16.34 7.84
CA LEU A 31 -10.89 15.99 6.79
C LEU A 31 -11.45 16.35 5.40
N ARG A 32 -12.71 16.04 5.11
CA ARG A 32 -13.37 16.41 3.85
C ARG A 32 -13.48 17.92 3.66
N GLY A 33 -13.88 18.65 4.71
CA GLY A 33 -13.96 20.11 4.65
C GLY A 33 -12.60 20.77 4.38
N GLN A 34 -11.55 20.29 5.05
CA GLN A 34 -10.19 20.77 4.79
C GLN A 34 -9.71 20.42 3.38
N TYR A 35 -9.96 19.19 2.93
CA TYR A 35 -9.64 18.78 1.57
C TYR A 35 -10.28 19.71 0.54
N GLN A 36 -11.59 19.98 0.66
CA GLN A 36 -12.32 20.86 -0.27
C GLN A 36 -11.75 22.28 -0.33
N ALA A 37 -11.26 22.80 0.80
CA ALA A 37 -10.62 24.11 0.86
C ALA A 37 -9.24 24.12 0.18
N LEU A 38 -8.42 23.09 0.41
CA LEU A 38 -7.07 22.99 -0.14
C LEU A 38 -7.07 22.62 -1.62
N SER A 39 -7.98 21.74 -2.07
CA SER A 39 -8.01 21.17 -3.42
C SER A 39 -8.26 22.18 -4.54
N GLN A 40 -8.56 23.44 -4.21
CA GLN A 40 -8.66 24.53 -5.19
C GLN A 40 -7.30 24.88 -5.80
N ASP A 41 -6.21 24.73 -5.05
CA ASP A 41 -4.85 24.88 -5.55
C ASP A 41 -4.25 23.49 -5.85
N PRO A 42 -3.91 23.17 -7.12
CA PRO A 42 -3.33 21.89 -7.49
C PRO A 42 -1.97 21.60 -6.84
N ASN A 43 -1.28 22.62 -6.31
CA ASN A 43 0.03 22.47 -5.66
C ASN A 43 -0.05 22.28 -4.13
N SER A 44 -1.27 22.27 -3.57
CA SER A 44 -1.47 22.26 -2.11
C SER A 44 -1.23 20.90 -1.44
N LEU A 45 -1.50 19.80 -2.16
CA LEU A 45 -1.51 18.44 -1.61
C LEU A 45 -0.75 17.50 -2.56
N SER A 46 0.55 17.38 -2.33
CA SER A 46 1.44 16.55 -3.16
C SER A 46 1.12 15.06 -3.06
N ASN A 47 0.82 14.60 -1.84
CA ASN A 47 0.42 13.22 -1.54
C ASN A 47 -0.77 13.29 -0.59
N LEU A 48 -1.99 13.40 -1.14
CA LEU A 48 -3.23 13.64 -0.39
C LEU A 48 -3.39 12.75 0.86
N ASP A 49 -3.12 11.46 0.72
CA ASP A 49 -3.26 10.44 1.76
C ASP A 49 -2.31 10.66 2.95
N GLN A 50 -1.16 11.30 2.73
CA GLN A 50 -0.19 11.60 3.77
C GLN A 50 -0.28 13.06 4.23
N ASP A 51 -0.37 14.00 3.29
CA ASP A 51 -0.32 15.43 3.55
C ASP A 51 -1.57 15.91 4.28
N LEU A 52 -2.76 15.40 3.96
CA LEU A 52 -3.98 15.85 4.61
C LEU A 52 -4.03 15.48 6.11
N PRO A 53 -3.76 14.23 6.55
CA PRO A 53 -3.66 13.92 7.96
C PRO A 53 -2.57 14.72 8.69
N ASN A 54 -1.40 14.89 8.06
CA ASN A 54 -0.31 15.68 8.66
C ASN A 54 -0.65 17.17 8.75
N ASN A 55 -1.39 17.72 7.77
CA ASN A 55 -1.89 19.10 7.79
C ASN A 55 -2.93 19.31 8.91
N MET A 56 -3.73 18.28 9.17
CA MET A 56 -4.81 18.31 10.17
C MET A 56 -4.39 17.79 11.54
N ILE A 57 -3.09 17.60 11.79
CA ILE A 57 -2.56 16.93 12.98
C ILE A 57 -2.90 17.63 14.31
N HIS A 58 -3.28 18.90 14.26
CA HIS A 58 -3.72 19.68 15.44
C HIS A 58 -5.23 19.62 15.67
N GLN A 59 -6.02 19.42 14.61
CA GLN A 59 -7.49 19.36 14.64
C GLN A 59 -8.03 17.92 14.73
N VAL A 60 -7.29 16.96 14.18
CA VAL A 60 -7.58 15.52 14.20
C VAL A 60 -6.37 14.84 14.86
N PRO A 61 -6.48 14.42 16.13
CA PRO A 61 -5.35 13.87 16.86
C PRO A 61 -4.79 12.59 16.23
N ILE A 62 -3.46 12.55 16.05
CA ILE A 62 -2.73 11.35 15.60
C ILE A 62 -1.91 10.80 16.76
N LYS A 63 -2.09 9.52 17.07
CA LYS A 63 -1.22 8.77 17.97
C LYS A 63 -0.10 8.12 17.16
N SER A 64 1.15 8.39 17.53
CA SER A 64 2.30 7.77 16.87
C SER A 64 2.45 6.31 17.30
N LEU A 65 2.52 5.41 16.32
CA LEU A 65 2.93 4.03 16.57
C LEU A 65 4.45 3.97 16.86
N PRO A 66 4.92 2.96 17.62
CA PRO A 66 6.35 2.66 17.74
C PRO A 66 7.04 2.46 16.39
N GLN A 67 8.31 2.84 16.26
CA GLN A 67 9.06 2.81 14.99
C GLN A 67 9.15 1.40 14.38
N GLU A 68 9.22 0.36 15.22
CA GLU A 68 9.26 -1.04 14.79
C GLU A 68 8.05 -1.47 13.95
N TRP A 69 6.95 -0.72 13.95
CA TRP A 69 5.79 -1.05 13.12
C TRP A 69 6.01 -0.81 11.63
N LEU A 70 6.90 0.10 11.23
CA LEU A 70 7.13 0.42 9.83
C LEU A 70 8.63 0.63 9.58
N TRP A 71 9.20 -0.25 8.76
CA TRP A 71 10.57 -0.16 8.29
C TRP A 71 10.61 0.08 6.79
N CYS A 72 11.54 0.89 6.31
CA CYS A 72 11.82 1.03 4.89
C CYS A 72 13.32 1.29 4.65
N GLU A 73 13.87 0.69 3.59
CA GLU A 73 15.32 0.64 3.37
C GLU A 73 15.96 2.03 3.21
N THR A 74 15.26 2.96 2.59
CA THR A 74 15.79 4.29 2.29
C THR A 74 16.00 5.14 3.55
N TRP A 75 15.14 4.98 4.56
CA TRP A 75 15.09 5.89 5.72
C TRP A 75 15.37 5.23 7.06
N CYS A 76 15.38 3.90 7.12
CA CYS A 76 15.67 3.13 8.34
C CYS A 76 17.02 2.43 8.23
N SER A 77 17.70 2.25 9.35
CA SER A 77 18.98 1.53 9.36
C SER A 77 18.77 0.02 9.19
N ASN A 78 19.77 -0.68 8.66
CA ASN A 78 19.71 -2.14 8.49
C ASN A 78 19.60 -2.88 9.83
N GLU A 79 20.21 -2.35 10.89
CA GLU A 79 20.14 -2.93 12.23
C GLU A 79 18.70 -2.90 12.79
N SER A 80 17.93 -1.86 12.45
CA SER A 80 16.53 -1.75 12.89
C SER A 80 15.60 -2.74 12.20
N LYS A 81 15.99 -3.29 11.04
CA LYS A 81 15.20 -4.25 10.26
C LYS A 81 14.89 -5.52 11.05
N ALA A 82 15.82 -5.96 11.91
CA ALA A 82 15.63 -7.15 12.74
C ALA A 82 14.46 -7.03 13.74
N LYS A 83 14.01 -5.81 14.03
CA LYS A 83 12.86 -5.53 14.91
C LYS A 83 11.60 -5.15 14.13
N ALA A 84 11.68 -5.07 12.80
CA ALA A 84 10.58 -4.61 11.97
C ALA A 84 9.40 -5.60 12.01
N LYS A 85 8.19 -5.07 12.21
CA LYS A 85 6.93 -5.82 12.13
C LYS A 85 6.30 -5.76 10.74
N THR A 86 6.56 -4.67 10.00
CA THR A 86 6.17 -4.52 8.61
C THR A 86 7.27 -3.80 7.83
N ILE A 87 7.35 -4.07 6.54
CA ILE A 87 8.31 -3.46 5.62
C ILE A 87 7.52 -2.78 4.50
N ASP A 88 7.73 -1.48 4.33
CA ASP A 88 7.30 -0.75 3.13
C ASP A 88 8.44 -0.69 2.11
N LEU A 89 8.13 -1.12 0.88
CA LEU A 89 9.02 -0.98 -0.27
C LEU A 89 8.91 0.44 -0.84
N CYS A 90 9.38 1.39 -0.03
CA CYS A 90 9.33 2.81 -0.34
C CYS A 90 10.21 3.15 -1.55
N ASN A 91 9.86 4.21 -2.28
CA ASN A 91 10.67 4.66 -3.40
C ASN A 91 12.03 5.19 -2.92
N ASN A 92 13.09 4.86 -3.65
CA ASN A 92 14.42 5.42 -3.42
C ASN A 92 14.58 6.71 -4.26
N PRO A 93 14.91 7.87 -3.65
CA PRO A 93 15.10 9.09 -4.42
C PRO A 93 16.42 9.13 -5.20
N LYS A 94 17.39 8.24 -4.89
CA LYS A 94 18.71 8.18 -5.52
C LYS A 94 18.81 7.12 -6.62
N THR A 95 18.00 6.07 -6.56
CA THR A 95 18.02 4.95 -7.51
C THR A 95 16.62 4.66 -8.05
N LYS A 96 16.54 4.06 -9.24
CA LYS A 96 15.26 3.68 -9.87
C LYS A 96 15.09 2.15 -9.91
N GLU A 97 15.51 1.47 -8.84
CA GLU A 97 15.32 0.02 -8.73
C GLU A 97 13.82 -0.32 -8.81
N PRO A 98 13.41 -1.25 -9.68
CA PRO A 98 12.03 -1.72 -9.74
C PRO A 98 11.59 -2.39 -8.44
N LYS A 99 10.32 -2.21 -8.06
CA LYS A 99 9.78 -2.79 -6.80
C LYS A 99 9.91 -4.31 -6.71
N LEU A 100 9.85 -5.03 -7.84
CA LEU A 100 10.00 -6.50 -7.86
C LEU A 100 11.43 -6.92 -7.49
N GLU A 101 12.45 -6.24 -8.02
CA GLU A 101 13.85 -6.51 -7.68
C GLU A 101 14.11 -6.17 -6.21
N ALA A 102 13.60 -5.03 -5.75
CA ALA A 102 13.69 -4.63 -4.35
C ALA A 102 12.99 -5.65 -3.42
N ALA A 103 11.82 -6.17 -3.80
CA ALA A 103 11.09 -7.14 -2.99
C ALA A 103 11.90 -8.42 -2.76
N ILE A 104 12.45 -9.00 -3.84
CA ILE A 104 13.27 -10.23 -3.78
C ILE A 104 14.53 -10.01 -2.94
N ARG A 105 15.18 -8.85 -3.10
CA ARG A 105 16.43 -8.51 -2.39
C ARG A 105 16.21 -8.18 -0.91
N ILE A 106 15.14 -7.44 -0.60
CA ILE A 106 14.87 -6.92 0.73
C ILE A 106 14.13 -7.95 1.59
N VAL A 107 13.22 -8.73 1.03
CA VAL A 107 12.35 -9.65 1.78
C VAL A 107 12.63 -11.09 1.29
N PRO A 108 13.49 -11.85 1.97
CA PRO A 108 13.91 -13.18 1.51
C PRO A 108 12.74 -14.14 1.26
N GLU A 109 11.71 -14.07 2.10
CA GLU A 109 10.50 -14.91 2.01
C GLU A 109 9.53 -14.50 0.89
N TRP A 110 9.78 -13.40 0.18
CA TRP A 110 8.88 -12.91 -0.88
C TRP A 110 8.73 -13.93 -2.02
N THR A 111 9.83 -14.56 -2.43
CA THR A 111 9.85 -15.55 -3.50
C THR A 111 9.03 -16.80 -3.15
N ASP A 112 8.98 -17.16 -1.86
CA ASP A 112 8.21 -18.31 -1.39
C ASP A 112 6.71 -18.03 -1.50
N TYR A 113 6.27 -16.84 -1.07
CA TYR A 113 4.87 -16.42 -1.21
C TYR A 113 4.44 -16.29 -2.68
N ASP A 114 5.26 -15.68 -3.54
CA ASP A 114 4.95 -15.61 -4.97
C ASP A 114 4.82 -17.02 -5.57
N THR A 115 5.74 -17.92 -5.24
CA THR A 115 5.71 -19.32 -5.70
C THR A 115 4.43 -20.04 -5.24
N GLU A 116 4.00 -19.84 -4.00
CA GLU A 116 2.76 -20.41 -3.48
C GLU A 116 1.54 -19.94 -4.28
N ILE A 117 1.45 -18.63 -4.53
CA ILE A 117 0.36 -18.04 -5.32
C ILE A 117 0.39 -18.52 -6.77
N GLN A 118 1.57 -18.62 -7.40
CA GLN A 118 1.68 -19.14 -8.77
C GLN A 118 1.21 -20.59 -8.88
N LYS A 119 1.53 -21.44 -7.88
CA LYS A 119 1.03 -22.83 -7.83
C LYS A 119 -0.49 -22.88 -7.75
N LEU A 120 -1.10 -22.05 -6.89
CA LEU A 120 -2.56 -21.95 -6.77
C LEU A 120 -3.20 -21.49 -8.09
N ILE A 121 -2.66 -20.46 -8.73
CA ILE A 121 -3.15 -19.95 -10.03
C ILE A 121 -3.09 -21.05 -11.08
N ASN A 122 -1.99 -21.79 -11.16
CA ASN A 122 -1.82 -22.88 -12.13
C ASN A 122 -2.80 -24.04 -11.87
N HIS A 123 -3.07 -24.37 -10.61
CA HIS A 123 -4.05 -25.38 -10.24
C HIS A 123 -5.47 -24.97 -10.71
N ILE A 124 -5.91 -23.74 -10.41
CA ILE A 124 -7.22 -23.22 -10.83
C ILE A 124 -7.34 -23.20 -12.36
N ARG A 125 -6.26 -22.85 -13.08
CA ARG A 125 -6.25 -22.85 -14.56
C ARG A 125 -6.45 -24.25 -15.13
N LYS A 126 -5.75 -25.26 -14.59
CA LYS A 126 -5.90 -26.66 -15.03
C LYS A 126 -7.32 -27.17 -14.82
N GLU A 127 -7.91 -26.94 -13.65
CA GLU A 127 -9.29 -27.36 -13.38
C GLU A 127 -10.31 -26.73 -14.34
N LYS A 128 -10.11 -25.47 -14.77
CA LYS A 128 -10.98 -24.82 -15.75
C LYS A 128 -10.86 -25.45 -17.14
N THR A 129 -9.65 -25.85 -17.54
CA THR A 129 -9.42 -26.55 -18.81
C THR A 129 -10.08 -27.93 -18.78
N ASP A 130 -9.97 -28.66 -17.67
CA ASP A 130 -10.54 -30.01 -17.55
C ASP A 130 -12.07 -30.02 -17.49
N ARG A 131 -12.70 -28.95 -16.99
CA ARG A 131 -14.17 -28.79 -16.94
C ARG A 131 -14.80 -28.32 -18.27
N ASN A 132 -14.00 -27.77 -19.18
CA ASN A 132 -14.42 -27.41 -20.53
C ASN A 132 -13.66 -28.28 -21.54
N PRO A 133 -14.01 -29.58 -21.70
CA PRO A 133 -13.53 -30.32 -22.84
C PRO A 133 -14.11 -29.65 -24.07
N SER A 134 -13.26 -28.97 -24.84
CA SER A 134 -13.59 -28.51 -26.18
C SER A 134 -14.27 -29.66 -26.91
N HIS A 135 -15.57 -29.51 -27.22
CA HIS A 135 -16.20 -30.37 -28.21
C HIS A 135 -15.32 -30.32 -29.47
N PRO A 136 -14.86 -31.47 -29.99
CA PRO A 136 -14.22 -31.48 -31.30
C PRO A 136 -15.28 -30.94 -32.27
N LYS A 137 -14.98 -29.83 -32.94
CA LYS A 137 -15.76 -29.42 -34.11
C LYS A 137 -15.43 -30.42 -35.23
N ASP A 138 -16.08 -31.57 -35.20
CA ASP A 138 -16.27 -32.36 -36.42
C ASP A 138 -17.25 -31.59 -37.30
N SER A 139 -16.68 -30.73 -38.15
CA SER A 139 -17.36 -30.18 -39.32
C SER A 139 -16.63 -30.71 -40.54
N LYS A 140 -16.84 -31.99 -40.83
CA LYS A 140 -16.79 -32.45 -42.22
C LYS A 140 -17.95 -31.77 -42.94
N HIS A 141 -17.63 -30.78 -43.75
CA HIS A 141 -18.49 -30.39 -44.86
C HIS A 141 -17.77 -30.84 -46.13
N ASP A 142 -18.11 -32.05 -46.56
CA ASP A 142 -17.88 -32.52 -47.92
C ASP A 142 -18.86 -31.77 -48.86
N GLU A 143 -18.31 -31.30 -49.98
CA GLU A 143 -18.85 -30.91 -51.29
C GLU A 143 -20.34 -30.56 -51.47
N LEU A 144 -20.61 -29.37 -52.04
CA LEU A 144 -21.01 -29.16 -53.45
C LEU A 144 -20.87 -27.68 -53.84
#